data_AF-V2UM84-F1
#
_entry.id   AF-V2UM84-F1
#
_cell.length_a   1.000
_cell.length_b   1.000
_cell.length_c   1.000
_cell.angle_alpha   90.00
_cell.angle_beta   90.00
_cell.angle_gamma   90.00
#
_symmetry.space_group_name_H-M   'P 1'
#
loop_
_entity.id
_entity.type
_entity.pdbx_description
1 polymer ?
#
loop_
_entity_poly.entity_id
_entity_poly.type
_entity_poly.pdbx_seq_one_letter_code
_entity_poly.pdbx_strand_id
1 'polypeptide(L)'
;MKRHTTGFTLLELMVTVVIIAILAAIAMPLYNKYVIKSHVRSAMTDLTSLSLVVENLYQRNLKYIDSTSDQDAQNYISTNNGITWTPAESANFTYTLNASATGSGTPVVYYTLKAVGRTGTINAGCTLTLTNTNTKTITDTGTGCGGLTSW
;
A
#
# COMPACT_ATOMS: atom_id res chain seq x y z
N MET A 1 -57.87 -12.11 27.44
CA MET A 1 -56.56 -12.81 27.44
C MET A 1 -55.46 -11.79 27.71
N LYS A 2 -54.86 -11.79 28.91
CA LYS A 2 -53.68 -10.96 29.21
C LYS A 2 -52.45 -11.68 28.65
N ARG A 3 -51.79 -11.08 27.66
CA ARG A 3 -50.45 -11.53 27.22
C ARG A 3 -49.46 -11.22 28.33
N HIS A 4 -48.78 -12.24 28.85
CA HIS A 4 -47.59 -12.05 29.69
C HIS A 4 -46.49 -11.47 28.81
N THR A 5 -46.08 -10.22 29.05
CA THR A 5 -44.84 -9.68 28.51
C THR A 5 -43.68 -10.34 29.23
N THR A 6 -43.00 -11.27 28.57
CA THR A 6 -41.74 -11.86 29.03
C THR A 6 -40.62 -10.85 28.79
N GLY A 7 -40.04 -10.32 29.87
CA GLY A 7 -38.83 -9.49 29.81
C GLY A 7 -37.56 -10.35 29.79
N PHE A 8 -36.47 -9.78 29.27
CA PHE A 8 -35.13 -10.40 29.33
C PHE A 8 -34.62 -10.48 30.78
N THR A 9 -33.93 -11.56 31.12
CA THR A 9 -33.26 -11.69 32.41
C THR A 9 -31.90 -10.98 32.40
N LEU A 10 -31.48 -10.48 33.57
CA LEU A 10 -30.13 -9.91 33.73
C LEU A 10 -29.04 -10.95 33.43
N LEU A 11 -29.32 -12.23 33.72
CA LEU A 11 -28.42 -13.34 33.44
C LEU A 11 -28.21 -13.55 31.94
N GLU A 12 -29.28 -13.50 31.13
CA GLU A 12 -29.15 -13.58 29.67
C GLU A 12 -28.31 -12.44 29.10
N LEU A 13 -28.49 -11.23 29.63
CA LEU A 13 -27.68 -10.08 29.20
C LEU A 13 -26.21 -10.23 29.59
N MET A 14 -25.91 -10.76 30.78
CA MET A 14 -24.53 -11.00 31.19
C MET A 14 -23.83 -12.05 30.32
N VAL A 15 -24.49 -13.18 30.05
CA VAL A 15 -23.91 -14.25 29.23
C VAL A 15 -23.71 -13.77 27.80
N THR A 16 -24.66 -13.03 27.22
CA THR A 16 -24.53 -12.49 25.86
C THR A 16 -23.37 -11.50 25.74
N VAL A 17 -23.19 -10.59 26.71
CA VAL A 17 -22.05 -9.65 26.72
C VAL A 17 -20.72 -10.39 26.82
N VAL A 18 -20.63 -11.44 27.65
CA VAL A 18 -19.41 -12.26 27.76
C VAL A 18 -19.07 -12.94 26.44
N ILE A 19 -20.06 -13.52 25.76
CA ILE A 19 -19.85 -14.15 24.46
C ILE A 19 -19.36 -13.13 23.43
N ILE A 20 -19.99 -11.94 23.36
CA ILE A 20 -19.59 -10.87 22.43
C ILE A 20 -18.16 -10.40 22.73
N ALA A 21 -17.78 -10.27 24.01
CA ALA A 21 -16.44 -9.85 24.40
C ALA A 21 -15.36 -10.84 23.92
N ILE A 22 -15.59 -12.14 24.06
CA ILE A 22 -14.68 -13.19 23.60
C ILE A 22 -14.54 -13.15 22.07
N LEU A 23 -15.66 -13.03 21.35
CA LEU A 23 -15.65 -12.95 19.89
C LEU A 23 -14.92 -11.70 19.40
N ALA A 24 -15.17 -10.53 20.02
CA ALA A 24 -14.52 -9.28 19.68
C ALA A 24 -13.00 -9.33 19.87
N ALA A 25 -12.53 -9.95 20.97
CA ALA A 25 -11.10 -10.08 21.27
C ALA A 25 -10.31 -10.82 20.16
N ILE A 26 -10.94 -11.81 19.51
CA ILE A 26 -10.33 -12.57 18.41
C ILE A 26 -10.57 -11.87 17.06
N ALA A 27 -11.76 -11.34 16.83
CA ALA A 27 -12.17 -10.77 15.55
C ALA A 27 -11.43 -9.46 15.23
N MET A 28 -11.25 -8.57 16.20
CA MET A 28 -10.62 -7.26 15.98
C MET A 28 -9.19 -7.34 15.40
N PRO A 29 -8.24 -8.11 15.97
CA PRO A 29 -6.89 -8.19 15.40
C PRO A 29 -6.87 -8.85 14.01
N LEU A 30 -7.78 -9.80 13.74
CA LEU A 30 -7.90 -10.42 12.42
C LEU A 30 -8.42 -9.44 11.37
N TYR A 31 -9.44 -8.66 11.72
CA TYR A 31 -10.00 -7.65 10.83
C TYR A 31 -8.97 -6.56 10.50
N ASN A 32 -8.24 -6.06 11.50
CA ASN A 32 -7.19 -5.07 11.26
C ASN A 32 -6.11 -5.59 10.31
N LYS A 33 -5.66 -6.84 10.48
CA LYS A 33 -4.72 -7.48 9.53
C LYS A 33 -5.29 -7.58 8.13
N TYR A 34 -6.58 -7.86 7.98
CA TYR A 34 -7.24 -7.91 6.68
C TYR A 34 -7.25 -6.53 6.00
N VAL A 35 -7.62 -5.48 6.73
CA VAL A 35 -7.63 -4.09 6.22
C VAL A 35 -6.22 -3.66 5.79
N ILE A 36 -5.20 -3.92 6.63
CA ILE A 36 -3.79 -3.64 6.30
C ILE A 36 -3.40 -4.32 4.97
N LYS A 37 -3.70 -5.61 4.81
CA LYS A 37 -3.42 -6.35 3.57
C LYS A 37 -4.18 -5.82 2.37
N SER A 38 -5.41 -5.32 2.57
CA SER A 38 -6.21 -4.72 1.51
C SER A 38 -5.52 -3.48 0.95
N HIS A 39 -5.10 -2.55 1.82
CA HIS A 39 -4.38 -1.35 1.39
C HIS A 39 -3.04 -1.67 0.73
N VAL A 40 -2.31 -2.66 1.26
CA VAL A 40 -1.05 -3.12 0.64
C VAL A 40 -1.31 -3.64 -0.77
N ARG A 41 -2.36 -4.44 -1.01
CA ARG A 41 -2.71 -4.94 -2.34
C ARG A 41 -3.14 -3.82 -3.29
N SER A 42 -3.91 -2.85 -2.80
CA SER A 42 -4.23 -1.66 -3.58
C SER A 42 -2.96 -0.89 -3.97
N ALA A 43 -2.01 -0.74 -3.05
CA ALA A 43 -0.73 -0.09 -3.32
C ALA A 43 0.16 -0.87 -4.30
N MET A 44 0.09 -2.21 -4.28
CA MET A 44 0.71 -3.06 -5.30
C MET A 44 0.13 -2.77 -6.69
N THR A 45 -1.19 -2.65 -6.80
CA THR A 45 -1.86 -2.28 -8.06
C THR A 45 -1.45 -0.87 -8.51
N ASP A 46 -1.41 0.10 -7.59
CA ASP A 46 -0.93 1.45 -7.87
C ASP A 46 0.52 1.41 -8.41
N LEU A 47 1.42 0.63 -7.81
CA LEU A 47 2.80 0.46 -8.32
C LEU A 47 2.85 -0.12 -9.72
N THR A 48 2.02 -1.13 -10.02
CA THR A 48 1.95 -1.67 -11.39
C THR A 48 1.40 -0.67 -12.39
N SER A 49 0.45 0.18 -11.98
CA SER A 49 -0.04 1.26 -12.85
C SER A 49 1.03 2.32 -13.09
N LEU A 50 1.83 2.62 -12.06
CA LEU A 50 2.94 3.56 -12.14
C LEU A 50 4.04 3.03 -13.07
N SER A 51 4.37 1.73 -13.00
CA SER A 51 5.35 1.15 -13.92
C SER A 51 4.90 1.29 -15.37
N LEU A 52 3.61 1.05 -15.68
CA LEU A 52 3.09 1.26 -17.03
C LEU A 52 3.26 2.71 -17.51
N VAL A 53 3.07 3.70 -16.63
CA VAL A 53 3.30 5.11 -16.96
C VAL A 53 4.78 5.36 -17.26
N VAL A 54 5.69 4.82 -16.44
CA VAL A 54 7.14 4.99 -16.61
C VAL A 54 7.64 4.30 -17.89
N GLU A 55 7.13 3.11 -18.20
CA GLU A 55 7.43 2.41 -19.46
C GLU A 55 6.93 3.19 -20.68
N ASN A 56 5.74 3.79 -20.60
CA ASN A 56 5.23 4.64 -21.67
C ASN A 56 6.13 5.87 -21.89
N LEU A 57 6.64 6.49 -20.82
CA LEU A 57 7.60 7.59 -20.91
C LEU A 57 8.91 7.15 -21.58
N TYR A 58 9.40 5.95 -21.25
CA TYR A 58 10.58 5.39 -21.90
C TYR A 58 10.36 5.18 -23.40
N GLN A 59 9.20 4.66 -23.81
CA GLN A 59 8.87 4.48 -25.23
C GLN A 59 8.84 5.80 -26.00
N ARG A 60 8.40 6.89 -25.37
CA ARG A 60 8.31 8.22 -26.01
C ARG A 60 9.64 8.94 -26.08
N ASN A 61 10.44 8.85 -25.01
CA ASN A 61 11.64 9.67 -24.83
C ASN A 61 12.95 8.90 -25.02
N LEU A 62 12.87 7.57 -25.19
CA LEU A 62 14.00 6.63 -25.29
C LEU A 62 14.99 6.71 -24.13
N LYS A 63 14.53 7.21 -22.99
CA LYS A 63 15.29 7.31 -21.73
C LYS A 63 14.32 7.26 -20.56
N TYR A 64 14.76 6.68 -19.45
CA TYR A 64 14.05 6.85 -18.19
C TYR A 64 14.31 8.24 -17.64
N ILE A 65 13.47 8.62 -16.69
CA ILE A 65 13.66 9.79 -15.84
C ILE A 65 15.05 9.72 -15.19
N ASP A 66 15.79 10.84 -15.15
CA ASP A 66 17.08 10.88 -14.45
C ASP A 66 16.84 11.43 -13.04
N SER A 67 16.87 10.53 -12.04
CA SER A 67 16.70 10.90 -10.65
C SER A 67 17.63 10.09 -9.77
N THR A 68 18.70 10.72 -9.29
CA THR A 68 19.69 10.09 -8.42
C THR A 68 19.20 9.87 -6.99
N SER A 69 18.02 10.37 -6.63
CA SER A 69 17.33 10.17 -5.34
C SER A 69 15.88 9.70 -5.53
N ASP A 70 15.26 9.19 -4.47
CA ASP A 70 13.82 8.88 -4.47
C ASP A 70 13.04 10.21 -4.65
N GLN A 71 12.31 10.35 -5.76
CA GLN A 71 11.46 11.50 -6.03
C GLN A 71 9.99 11.15 -5.91
N ASP A 72 9.16 12.09 -5.46
CA ASP A 72 7.71 11.94 -5.49
C ASP A 72 7.24 11.68 -6.92
N ALA A 73 6.75 10.47 -7.17
CA ALA A 73 6.44 10.00 -8.51
C ALA A 73 5.31 10.81 -9.17
N GLN A 74 4.30 11.20 -8.39
CA GLN A 74 3.16 11.97 -8.89
C GLN A 74 3.59 13.35 -9.38
N ASN A 75 4.29 14.08 -8.51
CA ASN A 75 4.74 15.44 -8.82
C ASN A 75 5.78 15.46 -9.94
N TYR A 76 6.71 14.51 -9.92
CA TYR A 76 7.78 14.43 -10.91
C TYR A 76 7.22 14.14 -12.31
N ILE A 77 6.34 13.14 -12.44
CA ILE A 77 5.76 12.75 -13.74
C ILE A 77 4.90 13.87 -14.31
N SER A 78 4.08 14.52 -13.48
CA SER A 78 3.24 15.66 -13.88
C SER A 78 4.06 16.83 -14.41
N THR A 79 5.06 17.26 -13.63
CA THR A 79 5.83 18.47 -13.96
C THR A 79 6.73 18.28 -15.18
N ASN A 80 7.39 17.12 -15.29
CA ASN A 80 8.42 16.91 -16.33
C ASN A 80 7.88 16.31 -17.62
N ASN A 81 6.72 15.65 -17.59
CA ASN A 81 6.22 14.89 -18.74
C ASN A 81 4.77 15.21 -19.13
N GLY A 82 4.06 16.04 -18.34
CA GLY A 82 2.67 16.42 -18.61
C GLY A 82 1.67 15.28 -18.44
N ILE A 83 2.06 14.19 -17.78
CA ILE A 83 1.18 13.05 -17.50
C ILE A 83 0.69 13.15 -16.06
N THR A 84 -0.61 13.03 -15.84
CA THR A 84 -1.17 12.98 -14.48
C THR A 84 -1.40 11.53 -14.09
N TRP A 85 -0.67 11.07 -13.08
CA TRP A 85 -0.91 9.79 -12.41
C TRP A 85 -1.25 10.05 -10.95
N THR A 86 -2.31 9.41 -10.46
CA THR A 86 -2.80 9.59 -9.08
C THR A 86 -3.06 8.22 -8.45
N PRO A 87 -2.35 7.86 -7.36
CA PRO A 87 -2.56 6.59 -6.70
C PRO A 87 -3.87 6.56 -5.91
N ALA A 88 -4.52 5.40 -5.88
CA ALA A 88 -5.72 5.19 -5.06
C ALA A 88 -5.39 5.19 -3.56
N GLU A 89 -4.21 4.68 -3.17
CA GLU A 89 -3.77 4.60 -1.77
C GLU A 89 -2.89 5.77 -1.34
N SER A 90 -3.08 6.96 -1.91
CA SER A 90 -2.32 8.17 -1.53
C SER A 90 -2.48 8.56 -0.04
N ALA A 91 -3.55 8.10 0.62
CA ALA A 91 -3.77 8.31 2.05
C ALA A 91 -2.78 7.52 2.92
N ASN A 92 -2.50 6.25 2.54
CA ASN A 92 -1.72 5.32 3.34
C ASN A 92 -0.28 5.15 2.83
N PHE A 93 -0.02 5.40 1.55
CA PHE A 93 1.27 5.19 0.91
C PHE A 93 1.76 6.45 0.20
N THR A 94 3.06 6.67 0.28
CA THR A 94 3.80 7.64 -0.54
C THR A 94 4.54 6.88 -1.63
N TYR A 95 4.42 7.34 -2.88
CA TYR A 95 5.02 6.69 -4.03
C TYR A 95 6.23 7.46 -4.51
N THR A 96 7.37 6.78 -4.62
CA THR A 96 8.60 7.37 -5.11
C THR A 96 9.13 6.64 -6.33
N LEU A 97 9.80 7.40 -7.18
CA LEU A 97 10.50 6.92 -8.35
C LEU A 97 11.97 7.28 -8.20
N ASN A 98 12.83 6.29 -8.42
CA ASN A 98 14.25 6.46 -8.57
C ASN A 98 14.68 5.80 -9.88
N ALA A 99 15.63 6.38 -10.59
CA ALA A 99 16.10 5.84 -11.84
C ALA A 99 17.58 6.15 -11.98
N SER A 100 18.35 5.11 -12.30
CA SER A 100 19.81 5.13 -12.21
C SER A 100 20.45 4.65 -13.52
N ALA A 101 21.56 5.30 -13.87
CA ALA A 101 22.43 4.88 -14.95
C ALA A 101 23.43 3.83 -14.46
N THR A 102 23.88 2.95 -15.35
CA THR A 102 24.90 1.92 -15.05
C THR A 102 26.31 2.49 -14.93
N GLY A 103 26.50 3.78 -15.23
CA GLY A 103 27.78 4.48 -15.17
C GLY A 103 27.66 5.93 -15.64
N SER A 104 28.69 6.74 -15.39
CA SER A 104 28.75 8.13 -15.83
C SER A 104 28.67 8.24 -17.36
N GLY A 105 27.72 9.03 -17.86
CA GLY A 105 27.53 9.26 -19.30
C GLY A 105 26.78 8.16 -20.06
N THR A 106 26.24 7.15 -19.36
CA THR A 106 25.34 6.16 -19.99
C THR A 106 23.88 6.58 -19.87
N PRO A 107 23.00 6.22 -20.83
CA PRO A 107 21.57 6.46 -20.69
C PRO A 107 21.03 5.70 -19.47
N VAL A 108 20.14 6.37 -18.72
CA VAL A 108 19.43 5.77 -17.59
C VAL A 108 18.58 4.61 -18.11
N VAL A 109 18.89 3.39 -17.67
CA VAL A 109 18.27 2.13 -18.14
C VAL A 109 17.58 1.33 -17.03
N TYR A 110 17.69 1.77 -15.78
CA TYR A 110 17.03 1.14 -14.64
C TYR A 110 16.12 2.14 -13.93
N TYR A 111 14.98 1.64 -13.44
CA TYR A 111 14.17 2.34 -12.45
C TYR A 111 13.80 1.42 -11.30
N THR A 112 13.60 2.05 -10.15
CA THR A 112 13.03 1.46 -8.94
C THR A 112 11.87 2.33 -8.51
N LEU A 113 10.68 1.74 -8.46
CA LEU A 113 9.49 2.34 -7.88
C LEU A 113 9.34 1.84 -6.46
N LYS A 114 8.95 2.72 -5.54
CA LYS A 114 8.66 2.34 -4.16
C LYS A 114 7.30 2.89 -3.74
N ALA A 115 6.57 2.09 -2.97
CA ALA A 115 5.44 2.55 -2.18
C ALA A 115 5.80 2.38 -0.72
N VAL A 116 5.90 3.48 0.02
CA VAL A 116 6.28 3.50 1.44
C VAL A 116 5.07 3.91 2.27
N GLY A 117 4.68 3.05 3.21
CA GLY A 117 3.59 3.32 4.14
C GLY A 117 3.88 4.56 4.98
N ARG A 118 2.94 5.50 4.99
CA ARG A 118 3.05 6.78 5.66
C ARG A 118 3.15 6.60 7.18
N THR A 119 3.95 7.44 7.82
CA THR A 119 4.07 7.49 9.28
C THR A 119 2.71 7.86 9.89
N GLY A 120 2.36 7.23 11.01
CA GLY A 120 1.06 7.44 11.67
C GLY A 120 -0.13 6.73 11.02
N THR A 121 0.06 6.00 9.91
CA THR A 121 -0.98 5.15 9.30
C THR A 121 -0.85 3.70 9.72
N ILE A 122 -1.89 2.89 9.48
CA ILE A 122 -1.88 1.45 9.75
C ILE A 122 -0.86 0.66 8.92
N ASN A 123 -0.35 1.25 7.83
CA ASN A 123 0.63 0.65 6.93
C ASN A 123 2.07 1.17 7.17
N ALA A 124 2.28 2.00 8.21
CA ALA A 124 3.61 2.52 8.54
C ALA A 124 4.65 1.39 8.67
N GLY A 125 5.81 1.56 8.04
CA GLY A 125 6.88 0.56 8.02
C GLY A 125 6.75 -0.49 6.92
N CYS A 126 5.69 -0.46 6.11
CA CYS A 126 5.60 -1.27 4.91
C CYS A 126 6.25 -0.57 3.71
N THR A 127 7.20 -1.22 3.06
CA THR A 127 7.81 -0.75 1.82
C THR A 127 7.66 -1.80 0.74
N LEU A 128 7.00 -1.44 -0.35
CA LEU A 128 6.89 -2.24 -1.56
C LEU A 128 7.85 -1.68 -2.59
N THR A 129 8.56 -2.53 -3.33
CA THR A 129 9.38 -2.07 -4.46
C THR A 129 9.10 -2.86 -5.72
N LEU A 130 9.23 -2.19 -6.86
CA LEU A 130 9.10 -2.75 -8.20
C LEU A 130 10.19 -2.16 -9.10
N THR A 131 10.99 -3.03 -9.73
CA THR A 131 12.03 -2.61 -10.69
C THR A 131 11.61 -2.87 -12.14
N ASN A 132 12.35 -2.27 -13.09
CA ASN A 132 12.18 -2.51 -14.53
C ASN A 132 12.39 -3.98 -14.96
N THR A 133 13.09 -4.78 -14.14
CA THR A 133 13.27 -6.22 -14.35
C THR A 133 12.15 -7.06 -13.75
N ASN A 134 11.03 -6.43 -13.35
CA ASN A 134 9.93 -7.07 -12.61
C ASN A 134 10.35 -7.70 -11.28
N THR A 135 11.44 -7.23 -10.68
CA THR A 135 11.81 -7.66 -9.33
C THR A 135 10.90 -6.93 -8.34
N LYS A 136 10.08 -7.71 -7.64
CA LYS A 136 9.13 -7.23 -6.65
C LYS A 136 9.60 -7.63 -5.27
N THR A 137 9.64 -6.68 -4.34
CA THR A 137 9.99 -6.97 -2.95
C THR A 137 9.01 -6.30 -1.99
N ILE A 138 8.90 -6.90 -0.81
CA ILE A 138 8.20 -6.36 0.34
C ILE A 138 9.22 -6.30 1.48
N THR A 139 9.33 -5.14 2.11
CA THR A 139 10.08 -4.96 3.35
C THR A 139 9.10 -4.48 4.41
N ASP A 140 8.91 -5.26 5.46
CA ASP A 140 8.07 -4.90 6.62
C ASP A 140 8.99 -4.69 7.83
N THR A 141 9.04 -3.47 8.36
CA THR A 141 9.79 -3.16 9.59
C THR A 141 8.93 -3.31 10.85
N GLY A 142 7.72 -3.87 10.72
CA GLY A 142 6.80 -4.08 11.84
C GLY A 142 5.62 -4.96 11.46
N THR A 143 4.41 -4.38 11.47
CA THR A 143 3.16 -5.08 11.07
C THR A 143 2.45 -4.37 9.92
N GLY A 144 3.12 -3.39 9.30
CA GLY A 144 2.52 -2.49 8.31
C GLY A 144 2.20 -3.17 6.98
N CYS A 145 2.83 -4.31 6.67
CA CYS A 145 2.49 -5.10 5.49
C CYS A 145 1.49 -6.23 5.80
N GLY A 146 1.04 -6.34 7.04
CA GLY A 146 0.07 -7.37 7.46
C GLY A 146 0.62 -8.80 7.39
N GLY A 147 1.95 -8.97 7.37
CA GLY A 147 2.61 -10.27 7.23
C GLY A 147 2.68 -10.80 5.80
N LEU A 148 2.56 -9.95 4.79
CA LEU A 148 2.88 -10.30 3.39
C LEU A 148 4.40 -10.31 3.21
N THR A 149 4.91 -11.34 2.53
CA THR A 149 6.36 -11.52 2.26
C THR A 149 6.70 -11.53 0.76
N SER A 150 5.71 -11.65 -0.12
CA SER A 150 5.89 -11.65 -1.57
C SER A 150 4.63 -11.18 -2.31
N TRP A 151 4.81 -10.75 -3.56
CA TRP A 151 3.77 -10.30 -4.50
C TRP A 151 4.28 -10.27 -5.95
#